data_AF-A0A1G7US15-F1
#
_entry.id   AF-A0A1G7US15-F1
#
_cell.length_a   1.000
_cell.length_b   1.000
_cell.length_c   1.000
_cell.angle_alpha   90.00
_cell.angle_beta   90.00
_cell.angle_gamma   90.00
#
_symmetry.space_group_name_H-M   'P 1'
#
loop_
_entity.id
_entity.type
_entity.pdbx_description
1 polymer ?
#
loop_
_entity_poly.entity_id
_entity_poly.type
_entity_poly.pdbx_seq_one_letter_code
_entity_poly.pdbx_strand_id
1 'polypeptide(L)'
;MKYLLAVFATVFLAELGDKTQFATLLFATEKQQHPLLVFLAASLALIAATGLAVGLGVLAERYLAALPLKLLAGLGFVVIGALTIRAHFTG
;
A
#
# COMPACT_ATOMS: atom_id res chain seq x y z
N MET A 1 -5.60 -1.72 22.74
CA MET A 1 -5.98 -0.45 22.10
C MET A 1 -4.78 0.39 21.64
N LYS A 2 -3.75 0.60 22.49
CA LYS A 2 -2.59 1.47 22.17
C LYS A 2 -1.85 1.11 20.86
N TYR A 3 -1.63 -0.18 20.60
CA TYR A 3 -1.00 -0.64 19.35
C TYR A 3 -1.89 -0.45 18.11
N LEU A 4 -3.21 -0.63 18.26
CA LEU A 4 -4.16 -0.50 17.16
C LEU A 4 -4.22 0.94 16.66
N LEU A 5 -4.27 1.90 17.59
CA LEU A 5 -4.16 3.33 17.29
C LEU A 5 -2.82 3.69 16.65
N ALA A 6 -1.71 3.15 17.14
CA ALA A 6 -0.39 3.41 16.56
C ALA A 6 -0.30 2.89 15.13
N VAL A 7 -0.68 1.64 14.88
CA VAL A 7 -0.68 1.05 13.53
C VAL A 7 -1.63 1.81 12.60
N PHE A 8 -2.85 2.09 13.06
CA PHE A 8 -3.81 2.88 12.28
C PHE A 8 -3.24 4.25 11.91
N ALA A 9 -2.75 5.02 12.88
CA ALA A 9 -2.22 6.36 12.63
C ALA A 9 -1.01 6.32 11.69
N THR A 10 -0.10 5.36 11.87
CA THR A 10 1.11 5.24 11.05
C THR A 10 0.77 4.86 9.61
N VAL A 11 -0.09 3.86 9.41
CA VAL A 11 -0.54 3.43 8.07
C VAL A 11 -1.38 4.53 7.42
N PHE A 12 -2.30 5.15 8.17
CA PHE A 12 -3.11 6.26 7.66
C PHE A 12 -2.23 7.41 7.16
N LEU A 13 -1.23 7.84 7.94
CA LEU A 13 -0.30 8.89 7.51
C LEU A 13 0.55 8.45 6.31
N ALA A 14 0.99 7.19 6.27
CA ALA A 14 1.82 6.67 5.18
C ALA A 14 1.06 6.58 3.86
N GLU A 15 -0.25 6.28 3.91
CA GLU A 15 -1.12 6.09 2.74
C GLU A 15 -1.86 7.38 2.32
N LEU A 16 -1.80 8.45 3.13
CA LEU A 16 -2.46 9.72 2.84
C LEU A 16 -1.91 10.37 1.56
N GLY A 17 -2.79 10.63 0.60
CA GLY A 17 -2.45 11.26 -0.67
C GLY A 17 -1.86 10.29 -1.71
N ASP A 18 -1.96 8.98 -1.50
CA ASP A 18 -1.54 8.02 -2.52
C ASP A 18 -2.42 8.10 -3.79
N LYS A 19 -1.85 7.68 -4.92
CA LYS A 19 -2.50 7.63 -6.24
C LYS A 19 -3.83 6.87 -6.20
N THR A 20 -3.94 5.84 -5.38
CA THR A 20 -5.20 5.09 -5.20
C THR A 20 -6.31 5.96 -4.60
N GLN A 21 -5.99 6.90 -3.71
CA GLN A 21 -6.97 7.84 -3.13
C GLN A 21 -7.45 8.84 -4.18
N PHE A 22 -6.55 9.36 -5.02
CA PHE A 22 -6.94 10.22 -6.13
C PHE A 22 -7.80 9.46 -7.15
N ALA A 23 -7.46 8.22 -7.49
CA ALA A 23 -8.27 7.40 -8.38
C ALA A 23 -9.69 7.15 -7.83
N THR A 24 -9.80 6.82 -6.54
CA THR A 24 -11.11 6.60 -5.90
C THR A 24 -11.94 7.88 -5.83
N LEU A 25 -11.31 9.03 -5.55
CA LEU A 25 -11.97 10.34 -5.61
C LEU A 25 -12.49 10.64 -7.03
N LEU A 26 -11.66 10.43 -8.06
CA LEU A 26 -12.07 10.62 -9.46
C LEU A 26 -13.29 9.76 -9.81
N PHE A 27 -13.24 8.46 -9.50
CA PHE A 27 -14.38 7.56 -9.70
C PHE A 27 -15.63 7.98 -8.92
N ALA A 28 -15.48 8.49 -7.70
CA ALA A 28 -16.61 8.95 -6.89
C ALA A 28 -17.23 10.25 -7.42
N THR A 29 -16.46 11.09 -8.10
CA THR A 29 -16.94 12.34 -8.73
C THR A 29 -17.55 12.13 -10.12
N GLU A 30 -17.37 10.94 -10.70
CA GLU A 30 -17.90 10.62 -12.02
C GLU A 30 -19.42 10.41 -11.96
N LYS A 31 -20.17 11.13 -12.81
CA LYS A 31 -21.64 11.21 -12.75
C LYS A 31 -22.37 9.86 -12.90
N GLN A 32 -21.71 8.84 -13.43
CA GLN A 32 -22.29 7.53 -13.66
C GLN A 32 -22.21 6.59 -12.44
N GLN A 33 -21.38 6.91 -11.44
CA GLN A 33 -21.11 6.03 -10.31
C GLN A 33 -21.68 6.61 -9.02
N HIS A 34 -22.37 5.78 -8.23
CA HIS A 34 -22.86 6.21 -6.92
C HIS A 34 -21.69 6.26 -5.93
N PRO A 35 -21.42 7.39 -5.23
CA PRO A 35 -20.24 7.52 -4.36
C PRO A 35 -20.13 6.43 -3.28
N LEU A 36 -21.26 5.98 -2.72
CA LEU A 36 -21.28 4.86 -1.75
C LEU A 36 -20.83 3.52 -2.37
N LEU A 37 -21.14 3.26 -3.63
CA LEU A 37 -20.68 2.04 -4.31
C LEU A 37 -19.17 2.08 -4.53
N VAL A 38 -18.64 3.23 -4.93
CA VAL A 38 -17.18 3.44 -5.07
C VAL A 38 -16.49 3.25 -3.72
N PHE A 39 -17.04 3.82 -2.64
CA PHE A 39 -16.52 3.63 -1.28
C PHE A 39 -16.49 2.16 -0.87
N LEU A 40 -17.60 1.43 -1.06
CA LEU A 40 -17.67 0.01 -0.72
C LEU A 40 -16.71 -0.84 -1.56
N ALA A 41 -16.64 -0.59 -2.86
CA ALA A 41 -15.74 -1.30 -3.77
C ALA A 41 -14.27 -1.07 -3.39
N ALA A 42 -13.86 0.19 -3.16
CA ALA A 42 -12.51 0.53 -2.75
C ALA A 42 -12.15 -0.07 -1.37
N SER A 43 -13.09 -0.02 -0.41
CA SER A 43 -12.90 -0.59 0.93
C SER A 43 -12.74 -2.11 0.86
N LEU A 44 -13.58 -2.80 0.10
CA LEU A 44 -13.49 -4.25 -0.09
C LEU A 44 -12.20 -4.64 -0.80
N ALA A 45 -11.79 -3.89 -1.81
CA ALA A 45 -10.52 -4.11 -2.50
C ALA A 45 -9.34 -3.98 -1.52
N LEU A 46 -9.34 -2.94 -0.67
CA LEU A 46 -8.30 -2.72 0.34
C LEU A 46 -8.26 -3.86 1.38
N ILE A 47 -9.42 -4.26 1.90
CA ILE A 47 -9.53 -5.36 2.87
C ILE A 47 -9.05 -6.67 2.24
N ALA A 48 -9.47 -6.97 1.01
CA ALA A 48 -9.09 -8.19 0.31
C ALA A 48 -7.58 -8.22 0.03
N ALA A 49 -7.01 -7.13 -0.51
CA ALA A 49 -5.59 -7.03 -0.79
C ALA A 49 -4.74 -7.15 0.50
N THR A 50 -5.15 -6.46 1.57
CA THR A 50 -4.46 -6.53 2.87
C THR A 50 -4.58 -7.93 3.47
N GLY A 51 -5.77 -8.53 3.42
CA GLY A 51 -6.00 -9.88 3.92
C GLY A 51 -5.16 -10.93 3.20
N LEU A 52 -5.05 -10.83 1.86
CA LEU A 52 -4.18 -11.68 1.06
C LEU A 52 -2.70 -11.46 1.41
N ALA A 53 -2.25 -10.20 1.51
CA ALA A 53 -0.86 -9.88 1.85
C ALA A 53 -0.47 -10.45 3.23
N VAL A 54 -1.32 -10.27 4.25
CA VAL A 54 -1.11 -10.82 5.59
C VAL A 54 -1.18 -12.34 5.57
N GLY A 55 -2.17 -12.93 4.91
CA GLY A 55 -2.33 -14.39 4.83
C GLY A 55 -1.12 -15.07 4.17
N LEU A 56 -0.62 -14.53 3.06
CA LEU A 56 0.60 -14.99 2.41
C LEU A 56 1.84 -14.77 3.27
N GLY A 57 1.92 -13.63 3.96
CA GLY A 57 3.00 -13.33 4.90
C GLY A 57 3.09 -14.33 6.04
N VAL A 58 1.95 -14.72 6.62
CA VAL A 58 1.87 -15.75 7.66
C VAL A 58 2.26 -17.12 7.12
N LEU A 59 1.78 -17.49 5.92
CA LEU A 59 2.15 -18.78 5.31
C LEU A 59 3.65 -18.86 5.00
N ALA A 60 4.26 -17.75 4.57
CA ALA A 60 5.67 -17.66 4.24
C ALA A 60 6.57 -17.37 5.45
N GLU A 61 6.02 -17.16 6.65
CA GLU A 61 6.75 -16.68 7.84
C GLU A 61 8.00 -17.52 8.13
N ARG A 62 7.90 -18.85 8.03
CA ARG A 62 9.03 -19.77 8.29
C ARG A 62 10.20 -19.56 7.34
N TYR A 63 9.93 -19.26 6.07
CA TYR A 63 10.96 -18.98 5.07
C TYR A 63 11.48 -17.55 5.21
N LEU A 64 10.59 -16.61 5.49
CA LEU A 64 10.90 -15.19 5.67
C LEU A 64 11.75 -14.93 6.92
N ALA A 65 11.58 -15.71 7.99
CA ALA A 65 12.37 -15.58 9.22
C ALA A 65 13.87 -15.87 9.02
N ALA A 66 14.22 -16.69 8.03
CA ALA A 66 15.61 -16.98 7.68
C ALA A 66 16.25 -15.88 6.82
N LEU A 67 15.46 -14.93 6.30
CA LEU A 67 15.92 -13.87 5.41
C LEU A 67 16.11 -12.54 6.16
N PRO A 68 17.16 -11.77 5.85
CA PRO A 68 17.33 -10.43 6.39
C PRO A 68 16.39 -9.43 5.70
N LEU A 69 15.08 -9.58 5.91
CA LEU A 69 14.00 -8.82 5.26
C LEU A 69 14.21 -7.31 5.29
N LYS A 70 14.68 -6.76 6.41
CA LYS A 70 14.96 -5.32 6.56
C LYS A 70 16.08 -4.85 5.63
N LEU A 71 17.15 -5.65 5.49
CA LEU A 71 18.26 -5.34 4.61
C LEU A 71 17.83 -5.43 3.15
N LEU A 72 17.10 -6.49 2.78
CA LEU A 72 16.57 -6.67 1.43
C LEU A 72 15.62 -5.54 1.02
N ALA A 73 14.68 -5.17 1.90
CA ALA A 73 13.77 -4.06 1.67
C ALA A 73 14.52 -2.72 1.55
N GLY A 74 15.48 -2.45 2.45
CA GLY A 74 16.30 -1.24 2.41
C GLY A 74 17.11 -1.12 1.11
N LEU A 75 17.76 -2.21 0.69
CA LEU A 75 18.48 -2.25 -0.60
C LEU A 75 17.53 -2.04 -1.78
N GLY A 76 16.34 -2.65 -1.74
CA GLY A 76 15.30 -2.43 -2.75
C GLY A 76 14.89 -0.96 -2.86
N PHE A 77 14.68 -0.28 -1.72
CA PHE A 77 14.37 1.15 -1.69
C PHE A 77 15.50 2.00 -2.27
N VAL A 78 16.76 1.70 -1.95
CA VAL A 78 17.93 2.41 -2.51
C VAL A 78 18.00 2.22 -4.03
N VAL A 79 17.80 1.00 -4.51
CA VAL A 79 17.81 0.68 -5.95
C VAL A 79 16.68 1.42 -6.67
N ILE A 80 15.45 1.35 -6.16
CA ILE A 80 14.29 2.07 -6.74
C ILE A 80 14.54 3.58 -6.75
N GLY A 81 15.07 4.13 -5.64
CA GLY A 81 15.43 5.55 -5.55
C GLY A 81 16.48 5.94 -6.60
N ALA A 82 17.56 5.19 -6.73
CA ALA A 82 18.60 5.43 -7.73
C ALA A 82 18.08 5.33 -9.17
N LEU A 83 17.24 4.33 -9.46
CA LEU A 83 16.60 4.18 -10.77
C LEU A 83 15.67 5.35 -11.09
N THR A 84 14.91 5.82 -10.10
CA THR A 84 14.00 6.97 -10.25
C THR A 84 14.78 8.26 -10.55
N ILE A 85 15.90 8.48 -9.85
CA ILE A 85 16.80 9.61 -10.10
C ILE A 85 17.39 9.50 -11.52
N ARG A 86 17.88 8.33 -11.92
CA ARG A 86 18.41 8.11 -13.27
C ARG A 86 17.36 8.40 -14.33
N ALA A 87 16.13 7.92 -14.12
CA ALA A 87 15.02 8.12 -15.05
C ALA A 87 14.73 9.60 -15.32
N HIS A 88 14.87 10.47 -14.29
CA HIS A 88 14.69 11.91 -14.44
C HIS A 88 15.70 12.57 -15.39
N PHE A 89 16.93 12.04 -15.50
CA PHE A 89 17.96 12.59 -16.39
C PHE A 89 17.94 11.96 -17.80
N THR A 90 17.24 10.83 -17.97
CA THR A 90 17.18 10.10 -19.25
C THR A 90 15.87 10.28 -20.02
N GLY A 91 14.87 10.94 -19.43
CA GLY A 91 13.61 11.32 -20.07
C GLY A 91 13.49 12.82 -20.18
#